data_AF-M9LRF4-F1
#
_entry.id   AF-M9LRF4-F1
#
_cell.length_a   1.000
_cell.length_b   1.000
_cell.length_c   1.000
_cell.angle_alpha   90.00
_cell.angle_beta   90.00
_cell.angle_gamma   90.00
#
_symmetry.space_group_name_H-M   'P 1'
#
loop_
_entity.id
_entity.type
_entity.pdbx_description
1 polymer ?
#
loop_
_entity_poly.entity_id
_entity_poly.type
_entity_poly.pdbx_seq_one_letter_code
_entity_poly.pdbx_strand_id
1 'polypeptide(L)' 'MIKKHVIYKHDKWNMMTVEVQGRHIVLREISDQWGEECHNFLSRPSLMQWVERRFPKEDYPGKEEEWQGIMDAFKQV' A
#
# COMPACT_ATOMS: atom_id res chain seq x y z
N MET A 1 -20.74 4.05 3.01
CA MET A 1 -19.90 2.90 3.39
C MET A 1 -18.45 3.27 3.15
N ILE A 2 -17.58 3.10 4.13
CA ILE A 2 -16.13 3.28 3.96
C ILE A 2 -15.61 2.01 3.29
N LYS A 3 -14.93 2.15 2.14
CA LYS A 3 -14.34 1.01 1.43
C LYS A 3 -12.94 0.77 2.01
N LYS A 4 -12.72 -0.40 2.60
CA LYS A 4 -11.45 -0.82 3.20
C LYS A 4 -10.80 -1.88 2.32
N HIS A 5 -9.55 -1.66 1.95
CA HIS A 5 -8.70 -2.61 1.25
C HIS A 5 -7.58 -3.04 2.20
N VAL A 6 -7.37 -4.35 2.33
CA VAL A 6 -6.25 -4.91 3.11
C VAL A 6 -5.25 -5.49 2.12
N ILE A 7 -4.00 -5.04 2.21
CA ILE A 7 -2.92 -5.43 1.33
C ILE A 7 -1.87 -6.11 2.20
N TYR A 8 -1.63 -7.40 1.95
CA TYR A 8 -0.70 -8.22 2.71
C TYR A 8 0.65 -8.26 1.99
N LYS A 9 1.73 -7.89 2.68
CA LYS A 9 3.11 -8.10 2.21
C LYS A 9 3.55 -9.53 2.50
N HIS A 10 4.23 -10.20 1.56
CA HIS A 10 4.69 -11.59 1.75
C HIS A 10 5.91 -11.68 2.68
N ASP A 11 6.71 -10.63 2.78
CA ASP A 11 7.82 -10.58 3.70
C ASP A 11 7.38 -10.04 5.07
N LYS A 12 7.36 -10.96 6.04
CA LYS A 12 7.36 -10.76 7.49
C LYS A 12 6.81 -9.39 7.95
N TRP A 13 5.49 -9.38 8.22
CA TRP A 13 4.82 -8.58 9.26
C TRP A 13 4.34 -7.15 8.98
N ASN A 14 4.27 -6.68 7.74
CA ASN A 14 3.61 -5.39 7.50
C ASN A 14 2.25 -5.57 6.81
N MET A 15 1.18 -5.48 7.60
CA MET A 15 -0.18 -5.35 7.08
C MET A 15 -0.43 -3.89 6.71
N MET A 16 -0.81 -3.65 5.45
CA MET A 16 -1.26 -2.33 5.01
C MET A 16 -2.79 -2.30 4.91
N THR A 17 -3.39 -1.28 5.48
CA THR A 17 -4.82 -0.99 5.32
C THR A 17 -4.99 0.30 4.55
N VAL A 18 -5.81 0.28 3.49
CA VAL A 18 -6.18 1.47 2.73
C VAL A 18 -7.68 1.73 2.87
N GLU A 19 -8.04 2.88 3.44
CA GLU A 19 -9.42 3.32 3.64
C GLU A 19 -9.74 4.50 2.72
N VAL A 20 -10.77 4.35 1.88
CA VAL A 20 -11.27 5.44 1.04
C VAL A 20 -12.36 6.19 1.79
N GLN A 21 -12.07 7.45 2.15
CA GLN A 21 -12.93 8.33 2.94
C GLN A 21 -13.40 9.53 2.09
N GLY A 22 -14.38 9.28 1.23
CA GLY A 22 -14.89 10.30 0.30
C GLY A 22 -13.81 10.69 -0.72
N ARG A 23 -13.25 11.90 -0.57
CA ARG A 23 -12.18 12.41 -1.44
C ARG A 23 -10.76 12.04 -0.99
N HIS A 24 -10.60 11.61 0.26
CA HIS A 24 -9.29 11.31 0.84
C HIS A 24 -9.07 9.80 0.90
N ILE A 25 -7.81 9.39 0.89
CA ILE A 25 -7.41 8.00 1.07
C ILE A 25 -6.43 7.94 2.24
N VAL A 26 -6.68 7.04 3.18
CA VAL A 26 -5.86 6.84 4.37
C VAL A 26 -5.18 5.48 4.26
N LEU A 27 -3.86 5.45 4.23
CA LEU A 27 -3.05 4.23 4.28
C LEU A 27 -2.44 4.09 5.66
N ARG A 28 -2.64 2.94 6.30
CA ARG A 28 -2.00 2.57 7.56
C ARG A 28 -1.06 1.39 7.32
N GLU A 29 0.23 1.57 7.59
CA GLU A 29 1.23 0.49 7.60
C GLU A 29 1.57 0.19 9.06
N ILE A 30 1.34 -1.06 9.48
CA ILE A 30 1.81 -1.53 10.80
C ILE A 30 3.23 -2.05 10.59
N SER A 31 4.19 -1.51 11.33
CA SER A 31 5.59 -1.95 11.32
C SER A 31 5.92 -2.64 12.63
N ASP A 32 6.59 -3.80 12.56
CA ASP A 32 7.02 -4.59 13.72
C ASP A 32 7.97 -3.86 14.67
N GLN A 33 8.71 -2.88 14.16
CA GLN A 33 9.74 -2.20 14.95
C GLN A 33 9.24 -0.89 15.55
N TRP A 34 8.28 -0.20 14.92
CA TRP A 34 7.89 1.17 15.29
C TRP A 34 6.45 1.50 14.86
N GLY A 35 5.47 1.07 15.64
CA GLY A 35 4.10 1.61 15.61
C GLY A 35 3.33 1.53 14.28
N GLU A 36 2.22 2.26 14.23
CA GLU A 36 1.38 2.41 13.04
C GLU A 36 1.76 3.71 12.33
N GLU A 37 2.25 3.63 11.10
CA GLU A 37 2.43 4.79 10.24
C GLU A 37 1.17 5.05 9.42
N CYS A 38 0.72 6.31 9.39
CA CYS A 38 -0.50 6.72 8.70
C CYS A 38 -0.19 7.78 7.64
N HIS A 39 -0.54 7.49 6.39
CA HIS A 39 -0.37 8.38 5.25
C HIS A 39 -1.73 8.81 4.71
N ASN A 40 -1.90 10.11 4.50
CA ASN A 40 -3.12 10.69 3.93
C ASN A 40 -2.86 11.19 2.52
N PHE A 41 -3.69 10.74 1.58
CA PHE A 41 -3.61 11.11 0.17
C PHE A 41 -4.87 11.85 -0.28
N LEU A 42 -4.69 12.85 -1.14
CA LEU A 42 -5.79 13.62 -1.73
C LEU A 42 -6.41 12.92 -2.96
N SER A 43 -5.71 11.91 -3.51
CA SER A 43 -6.11 11.26 -4.76
C SER A 43 -5.44 9.89 -4.94
N ARG A 44 -6.01 9.06 -5.84
CA ARG A 44 -5.39 7.78 -6.24
C ARG A 44 -4.02 7.96 -6.90
N PRO A 45 -3.78 8.94 -7.80
CA PRO A 45 -2.45 9.17 -8.36
C PRO A 45 -1.39 9.46 -7.29
N SER A 46 -1.72 10.26 -6.26
CA SER A 46 -0.79 10.51 -5.15
C SER A 46 -0.48 9.27 -4.32
N LEU A 47 -1.47 8.39 -4.11
CA LEU A 47 -1.26 7.09 -3.50
C LEU A 47 -0.32 6.24 -4.36
N MET A 48 -0.59 6.11 -5.66
CA MET A 48 0.22 5.29 -6.57
C MET A 48 1.67 5.76 -6.64
N GLN A 49 1.91 7.07 -6.70
CA GLN A 49 3.27 7.62 -6.68
C GLN A 49 4.03 7.25 -5.39
N TRP A 50 3.34 7.22 -4.24
CA TRP A 50 3.93 6.76 -2.99
C TRP A 50 4.21 5.26 -3.03
N VAL A 51 3.26 4.46 -3.54
CA VAL A 51 3.40 2.99 -3.68
C VAL A 51 4.61 2.63 -4.56
N GLU A 52 4.80 3.30 -5.70
CA GLU A 52 5.94 3.08 -6.59
C GLU A 52 7.30 3.37 -5.91
N ARG A 53 7.34 4.37 -5.03
CA ARG A 53 8.54 4.69 -4.25
C ARG A 53 8.75 3.74 -3.08
N ARG A 54 7.67 3.27 -2.46
CA ARG A 54 7.69 2.36 -1.31
C ARG A 54 8.10 0.93 -1.70
N PHE A 55 7.75 0.52 -2.91
CA PHE A 55 8.02 -0.79 -3.49
C PHE A 55 8.73 -0.63 -4.84
N PRO A 56 10.00 -0.18 -4.84
CA PRO A 56 10.73 0.00 -6.08
C PRO A 56 10.97 -1.38 -6.72
N LYS A 57 10.79 -1.49 -8.03
CA LYS A 57 10.86 -2.77 -8.75
C LYS A 57 12.23 -3.47 -8.60
N GLU A 58 13.28 -2.70 -8.40
CA GLU A 58 14.65 -3.19 -8.17
C GLU A 58 14.80 -4.04 -6.90
N ASP A 59 13.92 -3.87 -5.89
CA ASP A 59 13.92 -4.66 -4.66
C ASP A 59 13.27 -6.05 -4.84
N TYR A 60 12.73 -6.34 -6.03
CA TYR A 60 12.01 -7.58 -6.35
C TYR A 60 12.68 -8.42 -7.46
N PRO A 61 14.00 -8.69 -7.41
CA PRO A 61 14.66 -9.48 -8.45
C PRO A 61 14.17 -10.94 -8.40
N GLY A 62 13.59 -11.43 -9.51
CA GLY A 62 13.01 -12.77 -9.58
C GLY A 62 11.70 -12.95 -8.80
N LYS A 63 11.10 -11.84 -8.34
CA LYS A 63 9.81 -11.75 -7.65
C LYS A 63 8.87 -10.75 -8.35
N GLU A 64 8.98 -10.62 -9.66
CA GLU A 64 8.23 -9.62 -10.44
C GLU A 64 6.71 -9.84 -10.35
N GLU A 65 6.25 -11.09 -10.23
CA GLU A 65 4.84 -11.44 -10.01
C GLU A 65 4.33 -10.93 -8.65
N GLU A 66 5.17 -10.99 -7.61
CA GLU A 66 4.84 -10.46 -6.28
C GLU A 66 4.68 -8.94 -6.35
N TRP A 67 5.64 -8.26 -6.96
CA TRP A 67 5.58 -6.82 -7.18
C TRP A 67 4.33 -6.41 -7.96
N GLN A 68 4.03 -7.12 -9.05
CA GLN A 68 2.85 -6.87 -9.88
C GLN A 68 1.55 -7.05 -9.07
N GLY A 69 1.47 -8.10 -8.24
CA GLY A 69 0.33 -8.34 -7.35
C GLY A 69 0.11 -7.20 -6.35
N ILE A 70 1.19 -6.66 -5.77
CA ILE A 70 1.12 -5.49 -4.88
C ILE A 70 0.58 -4.28 -5.65
N MET A 71 1.17 -3.97 -6.82
CA MET A 71 0.75 -2.83 -7.63
C MET A 71 -0.72 -2.93 -8.04
N ASP A 72 -1.18 -4.10 -8.47
CA ASP A 72 -2.55 -4.31 -8.90
C ASP A 72 -3.55 -4.25 -7.74
N ALA A 73 -3.16 -4.67 -6.54
CA ALA A 73 -3.98 -4.48 -5.33
C ALA A 73 -4.21 -2.99 -5.04
N PHE A 74 -3.18 -2.16 -5.15
CA PHE A 74 -3.30 -0.70 -4.96
C PHE A 74 -4.11 -0.01 -6.06
N LYS A 75 -4.05 -0.48 -7.31
CA LYS A 75 -4.87 0.05 -8.42
C LYS A 75 -6.37 -0.21 -8.22
N GLN A 76 -6.74 -1.25 -7.47
CA GLN A 76 -8.15 -1.61 -7.20
C GLN A 76 -8.79 -0.83 -6.05
N VAL A 77 -7.99 -0.10 -5.25
CA VAL A 77 -8.45 0.85 -4.22
C VAL A 77 -9.27 1.94 -4.86
#